data_AF-A0A950ZRR2-F1
#
_entry.id   AF-A0A950ZRR2-F1
#
_cell.length_a   1.000
_cell.length_b   1.000
_cell.length_c   1.000
_cell.angle_alpha   90.00
_cell.angle_beta   90.00
_cell.angle_gamma   90.00
#
_symmetry.space_group_name_H-M   'P 1'
#
loop_
_entity.id
_entity.type
_entity.pdbx_description
1 polymer ?
#
loop_
_entity_poly.entity_id
_entity_poly.type
_entity_poly.pdbx_seq_one_letter_code
_entity_poly.pdbx_strand_id
1 'polypeptide(L)'
;MNEARGRDHADAAQLVAELQRTLQEHERVLSERMHALGTSPTTGVQDAAAAVAGVVAGIYNQVRTEAVSKSVRDDYTFISHCSISWLMLMTTARSLGDHDTEELAERGYRDCARLAMQIDRIMPGLVIEELKQDGFAAQDVADWAHRIVSDAWTREQVGSAIG
;
A
#
# COMPACT_ATOMS: atom_id res chain seq x y z
N MET A 1 -13.33 -28.43 7.76
CA MET A 1 -12.13 -27.77 8.35
C MET A 1 -10.92 -27.71 7.40
N ASN A 2 -11.07 -28.01 6.10
CA ASN A 2 -9.95 -27.97 5.12
C ASN A 2 -10.07 -26.84 4.08
N GLU A 3 -11.18 -26.11 4.06
CA GLU A 3 -11.44 -25.05 3.06
C GLU A 3 -10.93 -23.67 3.50
N ALA A 4 -10.78 -23.39 4.79
CA ALA A 4 -10.22 -22.13 5.27
C ALA A 4 -8.71 -22.03 4.97
N ARG A 5 -8.00 -23.14 5.17
CA ARG A 5 -6.56 -23.28 4.92
C ARG A 5 -6.13 -22.97 3.49
N GLY A 6 -6.98 -23.23 2.50
CA GLY A 6 -6.71 -22.88 1.10
C GLY A 6 -7.08 -21.45 0.73
N ARG A 7 -7.99 -20.81 1.48
CA ARG A 7 -8.54 -19.50 1.17
C ARG A 7 -7.60 -18.37 1.60
N ASP A 8 -7.05 -18.40 2.81
CA ASP A 8 -6.19 -17.30 3.29
C ASP A 8 -4.87 -17.20 2.51
N HIS A 9 -4.29 -18.35 2.13
CA HIS A 9 -3.14 -18.38 1.23
C HIS A 9 -3.49 -17.93 -0.20
N ALA A 10 -4.71 -18.20 -0.67
CA ALA A 10 -5.17 -17.70 -1.96
C ALA A 10 -5.42 -16.19 -1.93
N ASP A 11 -5.97 -15.66 -0.83
CA ASP A 11 -6.19 -14.24 -0.61
C ASP A 11 -4.85 -13.49 -0.51
N ALA A 12 -3.86 -14.05 0.20
CA ALA A 12 -2.50 -13.49 0.23
C ALA A 12 -1.82 -13.53 -1.15
N ALA A 13 -1.93 -14.64 -1.89
CA ALA A 13 -1.39 -14.73 -3.24
C ALA A 13 -2.05 -13.75 -4.21
N GLN A 14 -3.38 -13.57 -4.09
CA GLN A 14 -4.13 -12.60 -4.88
C GLN A 14 -3.69 -11.17 -4.54
N LEU A 15 -3.53 -10.84 -3.26
CA LEU A 15 -3.02 -9.56 -2.81
C LEU A 15 -1.62 -9.28 -3.37
N VAL A 16 -0.69 -10.23 -3.27
CA VAL A 16 0.67 -10.06 -3.79
C VAL A 16 0.65 -9.81 -5.30
N ALA A 17 -0.16 -10.56 -6.05
CA ALA A 17 -0.31 -10.35 -7.49
C ALA A 17 -0.91 -8.97 -7.82
N GLU A 18 -1.83 -8.48 -6.98
CA GLU A 18 -2.41 -7.15 -7.12
C GLU A 18 -1.41 -6.04 -6.79
N LEU A 19 -0.63 -6.21 -5.73
CA LEU A 19 0.46 -5.32 -5.34
C LEU A 19 1.48 -5.20 -6.47
N GLN A 20 1.97 -6.32 -7.00
CA GLN A 20 2.92 -6.34 -8.12
C GLN A 20 2.39 -5.59 -9.34
N ARG A 21 1.13 -5.83 -9.73
CA ARG A 21 0.51 -5.15 -10.87
C ARG A 21 0.40 -3.65 -10.63
N THR A 22 0.00 -3.25 -9.43
CA THR A 22 -0.16 -1.84 -9.06
C THR A 22 1.18 -1.11 -9.09
N LEU A 23 2.23 -1.72 -8.54
CA LEU A 23 3.56 -1.11 -8.53
C LEU A 23 4.18 -1.01 -9.93
N GLN A 24 4.00 -2.03 -10.78
CA GLN A 24 4.43 -1.97 -12.18
C GLN A 24 3.73 -0.84 -12.93
N GLU A 25 2.44 -0.66 -12.68
CA GLU A 25 1.69 0.45 -13.26
C GLU A 25 2.19 1.79 -12.72
N HIS A 26 2.42 1.93 -11.41
CA HIS A 26 2.98 3.14 -10.80
C HIS A 26 4.35 3.50 -11.38
N GLU A 27 5.25 2.53 -11.58
CA GLU A 27 6.54 2.74 -12.23
C GLU A 27 6.37 3.25 -13.67
N ARG A 28 5.49 2.59 -14.45
CA ARG A 28 5.22 2.96 -15.84
C ARG A 28 4.74 4.40 -15.95
N VAL A 29 3.72 4.78 -15.19
CA VAL A 29 3.11 6.12 -15.26
C VAL A 29 4.04 7.22 -14.72
N LEU A 30 4.83 6.92 -13.69
CA LEU A 30 5.85 7.86 -13.20
C LEU A 30 6.95 8.09 -14.22
N SER A 31 7.39 7.04 -14.92
CA SER A 31 8.39 7.13 -15.98
C SER A 31 7.89 7.98 -17.16
N GLU A 32 6.64 7.74 -17.59
CA GLU A 32 5.98 8.54 -18.62
C GLU A 32 5.85 10.02 -18.21
N ARG A 33 5.47 10.29 -16.95
CA ARG A 33 5.36 11.66 -16.45
C ARG A 33 6.72 12.35 -16.36
N MET A 34 7.76 11.64 -15.89
CA MET A 34 9.12 12.16 -15.84
C MET A 34 9.64 12.52 -17.23
N HIS A 35 9.39 11.67 -18.23
CA HIS A 35 9.74 11.97 -19.62
C HIS A 35 9.01 13.21 -20.13
N ALA A 36 7.71 13.36 -19.85
CA ALA A 36 6.92 14.52 -20.25
C ALA A 36 7.40 15.83 -19.59
N LEU A 37 7.84 15.77 -18.32
CA LEU A 37 8.42 16.92 -17.63
C LEU A 37 9.79 17.29 -18.19
N GLY A 38 10.65 16.30 -18.50
CA GLY A 38 11.97 16.53 -19.07
C GLY A 38 11.97 17.04 -20.52
N THR A 39 10.88 16.83 -21.27
CA THR A 39 10.68 17.45 -22.59
C THR A 39 9.97 18.81 -22.52
N SER A 40 9.48 19.21 -21.34
CA SER A 40 8.83 20.50 -21.10
C SER A 40 9.82 21.53 -20.54
N PRO A 41 9.74 22.83 -20.87
CA PRO A 41 10.65 23.85 -20.34
C PRO A 41 10.56 24.12 -18.82
N THR A 42 9.77 23.35 -18.07
CA THR A 42 9.39 23.59 -16.67
C THR A 42 10.44 23.05 -15.69
N THR A 43 11.58 23.74 -15.59
CA THR A 43 12.72 23.33 -14.74
C THR A 43 12.39 23.19 -13.25
N GLY A 44 11.47 24.01 -12.70
CA GLY A 44 11.18 24.01 -11.25
C GLY A 44 10.34 22.83 -10.73
N VAL A 45 9.49 22.23 -11.57
CA VAL A 45 8.61 21.12 -11.15
C VAL A 45 9.37 19.80 -11.10
N GLN A 46 10.23 19.57 -12.08
CA GLN A 46 11.07 18.38 -12.15
C GLN A 46 12.03 18.30 -10.94
N ASP A 47 12.68 19.41 -10.59
CA ASP A 47 13.61 19.47 -9.46
C ASP A 47 12.90 19.23 -8.11
N ALA A 48 11.71 19.80 -7.94
CA ALA A 48 10.90 19.60 -6.72
C ALA A 48 10.36 18.15 -6.62
N ALA A 49 9.89 17.58 -7.73
CA ALA A 49 9.43 16.19 -7.79
C ALA A 49 10.57 15.21 -7.50
N ALA A 50 11.77 15.45 -8.03
CA ALA A 50 12.96 14.65 -7.77
C ALA A 50 13.40 14.72 -6.29
N ALA A 51 13.28 15.88 -5.64
CA ALA A 51 13.58 16.06 -4.23
C ALA A 51 12.58 15.33 -3.30
N VAL A 52 11.33 15.19 -3.73
CA VAL A 52 10.26 14.49 -2.98
C VAL A 52 10.28 12.99 -3.23
N ALA A 53 10.53 12.55 -4.46
CA ALA A 53 10.38 11.15 -4.85
C ALA A 53 11.30 10.21 -4.06
N GLY A 54 12.53 10.65 -3.73
CA GLY A 54 13.54 9.76 -3.16
C GLY A 54 13.90 8.61 -4.11
N VAL A 55 15.13 8.09 -4.02
CA VAL A 55 15.51 6.92 -4.83
C VAL A 55 14.91 5.67 -4.18
N VAL A 56 13.88 5.09 -4.79
CA VAL A 56 13.44 3.73 -4.45
C VAL A 56 14.42 2.75 -5.08
N ALA A 57 15.48 2.41 -4.35
CA ALA A 57 16.35 1.30 -4.72
C ALA A 57 15.56 -0.01 -4.55
N GLY A 58 15.50 -0.80 -5.62
CA GLY A 58 14.58 -1.91 -5.81
C GLY A 58 14.50 -2.90 -4.65
N ILE A 59 13.27 -3.37 -4.40
CA ILE A 59 13.04 -4.43 -3.43
C ILE A 59 13.38 -5.75 -4.12
N TYR A 60 14.48 -6.33 -3.68
CA TYR A 60 14.95 -7.63 -4.09
C TYR A 60 14.03 -8.73 -3.55
N ASN A 61 13.65 -9.65 -4.43
CA ASN A 61 12.90 -10.85 -4.10
C ASN A 61 13.77 -11.81 -3.26
N GLN A 62 13.61 -11.79 -1.93
CA GLN A 62 14.03 -12.90 -1.08
C GLN A 62 12.80 -13.74 -0.76
N VAL A 63 12.63 -14.84 -1.51
CA VAL A 63 11.78 -15.94 -1.08
C VAL A 63 12.44 -16.55 0.16
N ARG A 64 12.07 -16.06 1.35
CA ARG A 64 12.44 -16.67 2.62
C ARG A 64 11.37 -17.65 3.05
N THR A 65 11.83 -18.70 3.71
CA THR A 65 11.08 -19.64 4.55
C THR A 65 10.49 -18.96 5.80
N GLU A 66 10.09 -17.68 5.72
CA GLU A 66 9.44 -16.94 6.79
C GLU A 66 7.92 -16.99 6.65
N ALA A 67 7.23 -16.87 7.79
CA ALA A 67 5.78 -16.74 7.90
C ALA A 67 5.20 -15.74 6.88
N VAL A 68 4.08 -16.11 6.24
CA VAL A 68 3.39 -15.29 5.22
C VAL A 68 2.96 -13.95 5.80
N SER A 69 2.53 -13.91 7.06
CA SER A 69 2.16 -12.70 7.78
C SER A 69 3.31 -11.68 7.86
N LYS A 70 4.57 -12.14 8.00
CA LYS A 70 5.74 -11.26 8.02
C LYS A 70 5.98 -10.61 6.67
N SER A 71 5.91 -11.39 5.59
CA SER A 71 6.05 -10.85 4.23
C SER A 71 4.97 -9.81 3.94
N VAL A 72 3.71 -10.12 4.26
CA VAL A 72 2.58 -9.21 4.04
C VAL A 72 2.69 -7.95 4.91
N ARG A 73 3.25 -8.04 6.13
CA ARG A 73 3.54 -6.87 6.97
C ARG A 73 4.63 -5.97 6.36
N ASP A 74 5.66 -6.57 5.77
CA ASP A 74 6.73 -5.81 5.13
C ASP A 74 6.20 -5.09 3.87
N ASP A 75 5.32 -5.76 3.11
CA ASP A 75 4.55 -5.14 2.01
C ASP A 75 3.70 -3.95 2.50
N TYR A 76 3.02 -4.07 3.65
CA TYR A 76 2.25 -2.96 4.25
C TYR A 76 3.15 -1.75 4.55
N THR A 77 4.34 -2.01 5.09
CA THR A 77 5.31 -0.95 5.41
C THR A 77 5.73 -0.21 4.16
N PHE A 78 6.05 -0.96 3.10
CA PHE A 78 6.40 -0.38 1.80
C PHE A 78 5.25 0.43 1.20
N ILE A 79 4.03 -0.13 1.17
CA ILE A 79 2.86 0.57 0.62
C ILE A 79 2.52 1.83 1.41
N SER A 80 2.62 1.79 2.75
CA SER A 80 2.41 2.96 3.60
C SER A 80 3.44 4.06 3.29
N HIS A 81 4.69 3.67 3.02
CA HIS A 81 5.72 4.60 2.59
C HIS A 81 5.43 5.20 1.20
N CYS A 82 5.01 4.38 0.23
CA CYS A 82 4.56 4.88 -1.07
C CYS A 82 3.38 5.84 -0.94
N SER A 83 2.41 5.54 -0.07
CA SER A 83 1.26 6.40 0.18
C SER A 83 1.69 7.80 0.65
N ILE A 84 2.59 7.90 1.64
CA ILE A 84 3.04 9.22 2.10
C ILE A 84 3.84 9.96 1.02
N SER A 85 4.64 9.26 0.22
CA SER A 85 5.36 9.86 -0.92
C SER A 85 4.41 10.39 -2.00
N TRP A 86 3.34 9.66 -2.32
CA TRP A 86 2.30 10.13 -3.23
C TRP A 86 1.57 11.36 -2.69
N LEU A 87 1.26 11.40 -1.40
CA LEU A 87 0.65 12.56 -0.75
C LEU A 87 1.57 13.80 -0.85
N MET A 88 2.87 13.62 -0.62
CA MET A 88 3.86 14.69 -0.80
C MET A 88 3.90 15.19 -2.25
N LEU A 89 3.91 14.28 -3.23
CA LEU A 89 3.94 14.63 -4.65
C LEU A 89 2.66 15.35 -5.09
N MET A 90 1.49 14.84 -4.70
CA MET A 90 0.19 15.47 -4.96
C MET A 90 0.15 16.90 -4.42
N THR A 91 0.59 17.09 -3.17
CA THR A 91 0.63 18.41 -2.52
C THR A 91 1.59 19.36 -3.24
N THR A 92 2.76 18.87 -3.63
CA THR A 92 3.77 19.66 -4.35
C THR A 92 3.26 20.06 -5.73
N ALA A 93 2.72 19.11 -6.50
CA ALA A 93 2.18 19.34 -7.83
C ALA A 93 1.05 20.37 -7.82
N ARG A 94 0.08 20.21 -6.91
CA ARG A 94 -1.01 21.17 -6.71
C ARG A 94 -0.49 22.56 -6.33
N SER A 95 0.51 22.62 -5.45
CA SER A 95 1.10 23.90 -5.01
C SER A 95 1.84 24.65 -6.14
N LEU A 96 2.34 23.92 -7.14
CA LEU A 96 3.06 24.46 -8.29
C LEU A 96 2.19 24.60 -9.54
N GLY A 97 0.89 24.26 -9.47
CA GLY A 97 -0.03 24.32 -10.60
C GLY A 97 0.16 23.23 -11.66
N ASP A 98 0.86 22.14 -11.32
CA ASP A 98 0.98 20.96 -12.18
C ASP A 98 -0.17 19.99 -11.93
N HIS A 99 -1.30 20.23 -12.58
CA HIS A 99 -2.51 19.43 -12.41
C HIS A 99 -2.40 18.00 -12.96
N ASP A 100 -1.58 17.76 -13.99
CA ASP A 100 -1.38 16.41 -14.53
C ASP A 100 -0.65 15.52 -13.51
N THR A 101 0.41 16.05 -12.86
CA THR A 101 1.13 15.32 -11.80
C THR A 101 0.28 15.17 -10.55
N GLU A 102 -0.54 16.18 -10.22
CA GLU A 102 -1.48 16.12 -9.10
C GLU A 102 -2.47 14.97 -9.26
N GLU A 103 -3.17 14.87 -10.40
CA GLU A 103 -4.16 13.82 -10.65
C GLU A 103 -3.51 12.44 -10.63
N LEU A 104 -2.31 12.32 -11.21
CA LEU A 104 -1.52 11.09 -11.16
C LEU A 104 -1.21 10.67 -9.71
N ALA A 105 -0.74 11.63 -8.91
CA ALA A 105 -0.36 11.37 -7.53
C ALA A 105 -1.56 11.06 -6.63
N GLU A 106 -2.72 11.68 -6.88
CA GLU A 106 -3.97 11.33 -6.21
C GLU A 106 -4.35 9.87 -6.45
N ARG A 107 -4.27 9.41 -7.71
CA ARG A 107 -4.56 8.00 -8.07
C ARG A 107 -3.59 7.06 -7.37
N GLY A 108 -2.30 7.35 -7.40
CA GLY A 108 -1.27 6.56 -6.70
C GLY A 108 -1.51 6.47 -5.19
N TYR A 109 -1.88 7.59 -4.56
CA TYR A 109 -2.24 7.63 -3.14
C TYR A 109 -3.44 6.72 -2.83
N ARG A 110 -4.51 6.82 -3.63
CA ARG A 110 -5.73 6.02 -3.46
C ARG A 110 -5.48 4.53 -3.64
N ASP A 111 -4.64 4.15 -4.60
CA ASP A 111 -4.22 2.76 -4.80
C ASP A 111 -3.49 2.21 -3.58
N CYS A 112 -2.50 2.96 -3.05
CA CYS A 112 -1.77 2.56 -1.85
C CYS A 112 -2.68 2.44 -0.63
N ALA A 113 -3.58 3.40 -0.41
CA ALA A 113 -4.55 3.36 0.69
C ALA A 113 -5.44 2.11 0.60
N ARG A 114 -5.93 1.78 -0.59
CA ARG A 114 -6.75 0.59 -0.84
C ARG A 114 -5.99 -0.71 -0.56
N LEU A 115 -4.74 -0.81 -1.02
CA LEU A 115 -3.90 -1.99 -0.77
C LEU A 115 -3.58 -2.15 0.74
N ALA A 116 -3.29 -1.06 1.43
CA ALA A 116 -3.07 -1.07 2.88
C ALA A 116 -4.32 -1.61 3.63
N MET A 117 -5.51 -1.16 3.25
CA MET A 117 -6.77 -1.68 3.82
C MET A 117 -7.03 -3.16 3.49
N GLN A 118 -6.63 -3.64 2.31
CA GLN A 118 -6.72 -5.07 1.98
C GLN A 118 -5.79 -5.91 2.86
N ILE A 119 -4.59 -5.41 3.16
CA ILE A 119 -3.66 -6.07 4.08
C ILE A 119 -4.27 -6.17 5.49
N ASP A 120 -4.81 -5.07 6.02
CA ASP A 120 -5.49 -5.05 7.32
C ASP A 120 -6.61 -6.11 7.41
N ARG A 121 -7.32 -6.32 6.29
CA ARG A 121 -8.39 -7.31 6.20
C ARG A 121 -7.88 -8.75 6.25
N ILE A 122 -6.78 -9.09 5.57
CA ILE A 122 -6.32 -10.49 5.52
C ILE A 122 -5.39 -10.87 6.69
N MET A 123 -4.73 -9.89 7.32
CA MET A 123 -3.72 -10.13 8.35
C MET A 123 -4.20 -10.96 9.54
N PRO A 124 -5.40 -10.72 10.13
CA PRO A 124 -5.87 -11.54 11.25
C PRO A 124 -5.98 -13.03 10.90
N GLY A 125 -6.46 -13.34 9.69
CA GLY A 125 -6.57 -14.72 9.20
C GLY A 125 -5.19 -15.38 9.07
N LEU A 126 -4.23 -14.68 8.47
CA LEU A 126 -2.85 -15.17 8.33
C LEU A 126 -2.21 -15.49 9.69
N VAL A 127 -2.35 -14.61 10.68
CA VAL A 127 -1.79 -14.82 12.02
C VAL A 127 -2.45 -16.02 12.72
N ILE A 128 -3.79 -16.14 12.64
CA ILE A 128 -4.52 -17.25 13.25
C ILE A 128 -4.11 -18.59 12.62
N GLU A 129 -3.95 -18.63 11.30
CA GLU A 129 -3.54 -19.83 10.58
C GLU A 129 -2.11 -20.23 10.94
N GLU A 130 -1.18 -19.28 10.99
CA GLU A 130 0.21 -19.56 11.41
C GLU A 130 0.29 -20.09 12.84
N LEU A 131 -0.48 -19.53 13.78
CA LEU A 131 -0.56 -20.07 15.15
C LEU A 131 -1.07 -21.52 15.17
N LYS A 132 -2.07 -21.86 14.34
CA LYS A 132 -2.55 -23.25 14.22
C LYS A 132 -1.49 -24.17 13.62
N GLN A 133 -0.72 -23.67 12.63
CA GLN A 133 0.37 -24.42 12.00
C GLN A 133 1.51 -24.70 12.98
N ASP A 134 1.79 -23.77 13.88
CA ASP A 134 2.77 -23.92 14.96
C ASP A 134 2.25 -24.79 16.14
N GLY A 135 1.05 -25.36 16.01
CA GLY A 135 0.48 -26.30 16.98
C GLY A 135 -0.23 -25.66 18.17
N PHE A 136 -0.47 -24.35 18.14
CA PHE A 136 -1.25 -23.67 19.16
C PHE A 136 -2.76 -23.88 18.96
N ALA A 137 -3.50 -23.96 20.07
CA ALA A 137 -4.96 -24.03 20.07
C ALA A 137 -5.58 -22.64 19.84
N ALA A 138 -5.27 -22.00 18.70
CA ALA A 138 -5.72 -20.65 18.39
C ALA A 138 -7.23 -20.62 18.05
N GLN A 139 -7.94 -19.68 18.68
CA GLN A 139 -9.34 -19.38 18.38
C GLN A 139 -9.43 -18.50 17.13
N ASP A 140 -10.52 -18.64 16.38
CA ASP A 140 -10.80 -17.73 15.28
C ASP A 140 -11.39 -16.42 15.81
N VAL A 141 -10.59 -15.36 15.75
CA VAL A 141 -10.92 -14.01 16.25
C VAL A 141 -10.88 -12.96 15.15
N ALA A 142 -10.90 -13.36 13.87
CA ALA A 142 -10.79 -12.43 12.74
C ALA A 142 -11.87 -11.35 12.74
N ASP A 143 -13.14 -11.73 12.95
CA ASP A 143 -14.27 -10.79 13.02
C ASP A 143 -14.15 -9.78 14.17
N TRP A 144 -13.54 -10.19 15.28
CA TRP A 144 -13.25 -9.28 16.39
C TRP A 144 -12.17 -8.26 16.00
N ALA A 145 -11.08 -8.72 15.37
CA ALA A 145 -10.01 -7.84 14.91
C ALA A 145 -10.50 -6.85 13.84
N HIS A 146 -11.30 -7.30 12.86
CA HIS A 146 -11.87 -6.43 11.82
C HIS A 146 -12.75 -5.33 12.39
N ARG A 147 -13.54 -5.62 13.42
CA ARG A 147 -14.36 -4.60 14.10
C ARG A 147 -13.50 -3.54 14.77
N ILE A 148 -12.42 -3.92 15.46
CA ILE A 148 -11.50 -2.96 16.09
C ILE A 148 -10.89 -2.03 15.04
N VAL A 149 -10.40 -2.58 13.92
CA VAL A 149 -9.80 -1.79 12.85
C VAL A 149 -10.83 -0.83 12.22
N SER A 150 -12.01 -1.34 11.87
CA SER A 150 -13.09 -0.53 11.30
C SER A 150 -13.52 0.61 12.24
N ASP A 151 -13.66 0.33 13.53
CA ASP A 151 -14.04 1.32 14.54
C ASP A 151 -12.97 2.40 14.70
N ALA A 152 -11.69 2.03 14.63
CA ALA A 152 -10.58 2.98 14.72
C ALA A 152 -10.64 3.99 13.57
N TRP A 153 -10.74 3.51 12.32
CA TRP A 153 -10.80 4.38 11.15
C TRP A 153 -12.07 5.24 11.10
N THR A 154 -13.21 4.71 11.57
CA THR A 154 -14.48 5.46 11.59
C THR A 154 -14.45 6.60 12.62
N ARG A 155 -13.86 6.39 13.80
CA ARG A 155 -13.75 7.43 14.84
C ARG A 155 -12.92 8.62 14.37
N GLU A 156 -11.80 8.37 13.70
CA GLU A 156 -10.93 9.44 13.19
C GLU A 156 -11.63 10.26 12.09
N GLN A 157 -12.44 9.62 11.23
CA GLN A 157 -13.25 10.33 10.23
C GLN A 157 -14.26 11.28 10.87
N VAL A 158 -14.92 10.85 11.94
CA VAL A 158 -15.88 11.68 12.69
C VAL A 158 -15.15 12.83 13.40
N GLY A 159 -13.99 12.58 14.01
CA GLY A 159 -13.19 13.61 14.67
C GLY A 159 -12.69 14.72 13.73
N SER A 160 -12.33 14.38 12.49
CA SER A 160 -11.86 15.34 11.49
C SER A 160 -12.97 16.21 10.87
N ALA A 161 -14.25 15.84 11.01
CA ALA A 161 -15.39 16.60 10.46
C ALA A 161 -15.92 17.70 11.41
N ILE A 162 -15.42 17.77 12.64
CA ILE A 162 -15.88 18.69 13.70
C ILE A 162 -14.81 19.70 14.14
N GLY A 163 -13.66 19.75 13.45
CA GLY A 163 -12.56 20.70 13.66
C GLY A 163 -12.37 21.61 12.47
#